data_AF-A0A927NN57-F1
#
_entry.id   AF-A0A927NN57-F1
#
_cell.length_a   1.000
_cell.length_b   1.000
_cell.length_c   1.000
_cell.angle_alpha   90.00
_cell.angle_beta   90.00
_cell.angle_gamma   90.00
#
_symmetry.space_group_name_H-M   'P 1'
#
loop_
_entity.id
_entity.type
_entity.pdbx_description
1 polymer ?
#
loop_
_entity_poly.entity_id
_entity_poly.type
_entity_poly.pdbx_seq_one_letter_code
_entity_poly.pdbx_strand_id
1 'polypeptide(L)' 'MQQNGEKDEILSTLVSVEDLAEKKAKIYSRLLTDATLAKDMEELALRHSKRKQALERLLNGKTNAKGEEE' A
#
# COMPACT_ATOMS: atom_id res chain seq x y z
N MET A 1 5.80 20.43 -20.06
CA MET A 1 6.53 19.68 -18.99
C MET A 1 5.74 19.56 -17.68
N GLN A 2 4.42 19.83 -17.63
CA GLN A 2 3.65 19.88 -16.36
C GLN A 2 3.06 18.54 -15.88
N GLN A 3 2.90 17.52 -16.73
CA GLN A 3 2.14 16.30 -16.37
C GLN A 3 2.85 15.34 -15.40
N ASN A 4 4.19 15.40 -15.29
CA ASN A 4 4.91 14.51 -14.38
C ASN A 4 4.80 14.95 -12.91
N GLY A 5 4.74 16.26 -12.63
CA GLY A 5 4.66 16.77 -11.26
C GLY A 5 3.34 16.44 -10.57
N GLU A 6 2.21 16.60 -11.27
CA GLU A 6 0.89 16.27 -10.76
C GLU A 6 0.73 14.77 -10.49
N LYS A 7 1.25 13.93 -11.39
CA LYS A 7 1.25 12.48 -11.22
C LYS A 7 2.04 12.04 -9.99
N ASP A 8 3.22 12.63 -9.76
CA ASP A 8 4.06 12.30 -8.61
C ASP A 8 3.41 12.74 -7.29
N GLU A 9 2.71 13.88 -7.28
CA GLU A 9 1.93 14.36 -6.13
C GLU A 9 0.76 13.43 -5.79
N ILE A 10 0.03 12.97 -6.81
CA ILE A 10 -1.05 11.98 -6.63
C ILE A 10 -0.48 10.66 -6.07
N LEU A 11 0.63 10.17 -6.64
CA LEU A 11 1.26 8.93 -6.18
C LEU A 11 1.75 9.05 -4.72
N SER A 12 2.37 10.18 -4.36
CA SER A 12 2.80 10.46 -2.98
C SER A 12 1.62 10.49 -2.00
N THR A 13 0.51 11.11 -2.42
CA THR A 13 -0.73 11.12 -1.64
C THR A 13 -1.27 9.71 -1.43
N LEU A 14 -1.32 8.89 -2.48
CA LEU A 14 -1.78 7.50 -2.39
C LEU A 14 -0.88 6.65 -1.49
N VAL A 15 0.45 6.81 -1.55
CA VAL A 15 1.40 6.15 -0.63
C VAL A 15 1.07 6.48 0.82
N SER A 16 0.80 7.76 1.11
CA SER A 16 0.46 8.22 2.46
C SER A 16 -0.88 7.65 2.95
N VAL A 17 -1.87 7.55 2.06
CA VAL A 17 -3.18 6.94 2.36
C VAL A 17 -3.04 5.45 2.66
N GLU A 18 -2.29 4.70 1.83
CA GLU A 18 -2.05 3.27 2.05
C GLU A 18 -1.28 3.01 3.36
N ASP A 19 -0.30 3.86 3.69
CA ASP A 19 0.43 3.78 4.97
C ASP A 19 -0.48 3.98 6.19
N LEU A 20 -1.36 4.99 6.14
CA LEU A 20 -2.32 5.25 7.21
C LEU A 20 -3.34 4.10 7.33
N ALA A 21 -3.82 3.58 6.21
CA ALA A 21 -4.77 2.47 6.19
C ALA A 21 -4.15 1.16 6.71
N GLU A 22 -2.90 0.86 6.35
CA GLU A 22 -2.13 -0.26 6.91
C GLU A 22 -2.04 -0.16 8.44
N LYS A 23 -1.64 1.01 8.96
CA LYS A 23 -1.50 1.25 10.40
C LYS A 23 -2.84 1.07 11.14
N LYS A 24 -3.93 1.64 10.61
CA LYS A 24 -5.26 1.46 11.18
C LYS A 24 -5.68 0.00 11.20
N ALA A 25 -5.45 -0.71 10.10
CA ALA A 25 -5.81 -2.12 10.00
C ALA A 25 -5.04 -2.99 11.02
N LYS A 26 -3.74 -2.74 11.21
CA LYS A 26 -2.92 -3.39 12.25
C LYS A 26 -3.37 -3.09 13.68
N ILE A 27 -3.90 -1.89 13.93
CA ILE A 27 -4.45 -1.55 15.24
C ILE A 27 -5.73 -2.34 15.47
N TYR A 28 -6.65 -2.34 14.50
CA TYR A 28 -7.91 -3.08 14.63
C TYR A 28 -7.69 -4.60 14.76
N SER A 29 -6.74 -5.19 14.03
CA SER A 29 -6.44 -6.62 14.17
C SER A 29 -5.99 -7.03 15.58
N ARG A 30 -5.51 -6.08 16.40
CA ARG A 30 -5.07 -6.31 17.78
C ARG A 30 -6.12 -5.95 18.83
N LEU A 31 -7.05 -5.06 18.50
CA LEU A 31 -8.05 -4.54 19.44
C LEU A 31 -9.39 -5.27 19.36
N LEU A 32 -9.70 -5.86 18.20
CA LEU A 32 -10.96 -6.55 18.00
C LEU A 32 -11.00 -7.86 18.80
N THR A 33 -12.12 -8.09 19.46
CA THR A 33 -12.40 -9.31 20.22
C THR A 33 -12.94 -10.44 19.36
N ASP A 34 -13.55 -10.10 18.21
CA ASP A 34 -13.94 -11.07 17.20
C ASP A 34 -12.71 -11.55 16.43
N ALA A 35 -12.41 -12.85 16.55
CA ALA A 35 -11.23 -13.45 15.96
C ALA A 35 -11.24 -13.47 14.43
N THR A 36 -12.41 -13.63 13.81
CA THR A 36 -12.55 -13.63 12.35
C THR A 36 -12.29 -12.22 11.82
N LEU A 37 -12.93 -11.22 12.41
CA LEU A 37 -12.75 -9.84 12.00
C LEU A 37 -11.31 -9.36 12.27
N ALA A 38 -10.70 -9.76 13.39
CA ALA A 38 -9.30 -9.45 13.69
C ALA A 38 -8.36 -10.00 12.59
N LYS A 39 -8.58 -11.23 12.15
CA LYS A 39 -7.83 -11.85 11.05
C LYS A 39 -8.06 -11.13 9.72
N ASP A 40 -9.30 -10.78 9.40
CA ASP A 40 -9.62 -10.02 8.18
C ASP A 40 -8.88 -8.68 8.14
N MET A 41 -8.75 -8.02 9.30
CA MET A 41 -8.00 -6.77 9.43
C MET A 41 -6.48 -6.96 9.29
N GLU A 42 -5.93 -8.09 9.73
CA GLU A 42 -4.52 -8.43 9.49
C GLU A 42 -4.25 -8.63 7.99
N GLU A 43 -5.12 -9.38 7.30
CA GLU A 43 -5.03 -9.56 5.86
C GLU A 43 -5.21 -8.23 5.10
N LEU A 44 -6.10 -7.36 5.57
CA LEU A 44 -6.30 -6.03 5.01
C LEU A 44 -5.05 -5.17 5.16
N ALA A 45 -4.37 -5.22 6.31
CA ALA A 45 -3.11 -4.53 6.51
C ALA A 45 -2.04 -5.01 5.51
N LEU A 46 -1.93 -6.32 5.28
CA LEU A 46 -1.02 -6.88 4.28
C LEU A 46 -1.33 -6.38 2.86
N ARG A 47 -2.62 -6.27 2.51
CA ARG A 47 -3.05 -5.73 1.21
C ARG A 47 -2.65 -4.25 1.05
N HIS A 48 -2.85 -3.42 2.08
CA HIS A 48 -2.42 -2.03 2.06
C HIS A 48 -0.89 -1.89 1.94
N SER A 49 -0.13 -2.71 2.67
CA SER A 49 1.33 -2.72 2.58
C SER A 49 1.84 -3.06 1.17
N LYS A 50 1.23 -4.07 0.53
CA LYS A 50 1.57 -4.44 -0.86
C LYS A 50 1.26 -3.31 -1.84
N ARG A 51 0.11 -2.64 -1.69
CA ARG A 51 -0.26 -1.49 -2.54
C ARG A 51 0.67 -0.30 -2.33
N LYS A 52 1.01 0.03 -1.08
CA LYS A 52 2.00 1.05 -0.74
C LYS A 52 3.33 0.79 -1.45
N GLN A 53 3.86 -0.42 -1.34
CA GLN A 53 5.12 -0.80 -2.01
C GLN A 53 5.04 -0.67 -3.54
N ALA A 54 3.90 -1.03 -4.14
CA ALA A 54 3.69 -0.87 -5.58
C ALA A 54 3.66 0.62 -5.99
N LEU A 55 3.01 1.47 -5.20
CA LEU A 55 2.97 2.92 -5.45
C LEU A 55 4.35 3.57 -5.26
N GLU A 56 5.13 3.18 -4.24
CA GLU A 56 6.51 3.64 -4.03
C GLU A 56 7.42 3.24 -5.21
N ARG A 57 7.22 2.04 -5.76
CA ARG A 57 7.93 1.59 -6.97
C ARG A 57 7.57 2.43 -8.19
N LEU A 58 6.29 2.76 -8.37
CA LEU A 58 5.83 3.63 -9.45
C LEU A 58 6.37 5.05 -9.33
N LEU A 59 6.38 5.62 -8.11
CA LEU A 59 6.90 6.96 -7.83
C LEU A 59 8.42 7.03 -8.06
N ASN A 60 9.15 5.99 -7.68
CA ASN A 60 10.61 5.94 -7.85
C ASN A 60 11.05 5.49 -9.26
N GLY A 61 10.13 5.30 -10.20
CA GLY A 61 10.42 4.81 -11.55
C GLY A 61 10.91 3.36 -11.63
N LYS A 62 10.85 2.61 -10.53
CA LYS A 62 11.24 1.19 -10.47
C LYS A 62 10.05 0.31 -10.82
N THR A 63 9.63 0.34 -12.07
CA THR A 63 8.79 -0.73 -12.61
C THR A 63 9.69 -1.94 -12.83
N ASN A 64 9.32 -3.11 -12.30
CA ASN A 64 10.04 -4.35 -12.57
C ASN A 64 9.85 -4.72 -14.04
N ALA A 65 10.64 -4.12 -14.92
CA ALA A 65 10.87 -4.60 -16.28
C ALA A 65 12.07 -5.55 -16.23
N LYS A 66 11.82 -6.82 -15.84
CA LYS A 66 12.51 -8.05 -16.27
C LYS A 66 12.23 -9.23 -15.33
N GLY A 67 11.74 -10.34 -15.91
CA GLY A 67 12.13 -11.69 -15.48
C GLY A 67 11.10 -12.52 -14.73
N GLU A 68 9.98 -12.88 -15.37
CA GLU A 68 9.35 -14.19 -15.17
C GLU A 68 9.46 -14.97 -16.50
N GLU A 69 10.69 -15.37 -16.83
CA GLU A 69 10.99 -16.49 -17.73
C GLU A 69 12.18 -17.23 -17.11
N GLU A 70 11.88 -18.31 -16.38
CA GLU A 70 12.53 -19.63 -16.41
C GLU A 70 11.93 -20.55 -15.34
#